data_AF-A0A6G0EH26-F1
#
_entry.id   AF-A0A6G0EH26-F1
#
_cell.length_a   1.000
_cell.length_b   1.000
_cell.length_c   1.000
_cell.angle_alpha   90.00
_cell.angle_beta   90.00
_cell.angle_gamma   90.00
#
_symmetry.space_group_name_H-M   'P 1'
#
loop_
_entity.id
_entity.type
_entity.pdbx_description
1 polymer ?
#
loop_
_entity_poly.entity_id
_entity_poly.type
_entity_poly.pdbx_seq_one_letter_code
_entity_poly.pdbx_strand_id
1 'polypeptide(L)'
;MNWERLVAVYALVVGVAILGLWGGLIVTNQTTEFRTEPFSMFTHLVAEGLTAVALLGAGIGLVRGTVWARPLSLVAFGLLLYAVINSAGYYAQIGEIGPMLVFSVLAFTTVVALGWSLMDARYETRRISW
;
A
#
# COMPACT_ATOMS: atom_id res chain seq x y z
N MET A 1 6.25 21.08 8.32
CA MET A 1 6.34 19.61 8.33
C MET A 1 6.44 19.16 6.88
N ASN A 2 7.48 18.42 6.50
CA ASN A 2 7.70 18.06 5.08
C ASN A 2 6.83 16.86 4.74
N TRP A 3 5.63 17.12 4.24
CA TRP A 3 4.62 16.09 4.03
C TRP A 3 5.05 15.02 3.02
N GLU A 4 5.81 15.40 2.00
CA GLU A 4 6.43 14.42 1.08
C GLU A 4 7.28 13.39 1.80
N ARG A 5 8.06 13.80 2.82
CA ARG A 5 8.85 12.85 3.62
C ARG A 5 7.96 11.94 4.44
N LEU A 6 6.85 12.43 4.99
CA LEU A 6 5.91 11.59 5.73
C LEU A 6 5.27 10.55 4.82
N VAL A 7 4.81 10.95 3.63
CA VAL A 7 4.24 10.06 2.61
C VAL A 7 5.26 9.03 2.14
N ALA A 8 6.52 9.45 1.96
CA ALA A 8 7.61 8.55 1.59
C ALA A 8 7.89 7.50 2.68
N VAL A 9 8.01 7.94 3.95
CA VAL A 9 8.22 7.05 5.09
C VAL A 9 7.04 6.09 5.24
N TYR A 10 5.81 6.58 5.11
CA TYR A 10 4.61 5.77 5.14
C TYR A 10 4.65 4.66 4.07
N ALA A 11 4.94 5.03 2.81
CA ALA A 11 5.06 4.06 1.72
C ALA A 11 6.15 3.00 1.99
N LEU A 12 7.33 3.41 2.48
CA LEU A 12 8.42 2.49 2.81
C LEU A 12 8.04 1.53 3.93
N VAL A 13 7.50 2.05 5.04
CA VAL A 13 7.12 1.24 6.20
C VAL A 13 6.05 0.23 5.84
N VAL A 14 5.00 0.65 5.14
CA VAL A 14 3.92 -0.25 4.73
C VAL A 14 4.41 -1.27 3.70
N GLY A 15 5.23 -0.87 2.73
CA GLY A 15 5.82 -1.79 1.75
C GLY A 15 6.69 -2.87 2.41
N VAL A 16 7.54 -2.50 3.37
CA VAL A 16 8.32 -3.48 4.16
C VAL A 16 7.40 -4.36 5.00
N ALA A 17 6.37 -3.79 5.62
CA ALA A 17 5.43 -4.55 6.45
C ALA A 17 4.68 -5.62 5.64
N ILE A 18 4.25 -5.32 4.41
CA ILE A 18 3.60 -6.30 3.51
C ILE A 18 4.56 -7.45 3.20
N LEU A 19 5.80 -7.15 2.80
CA LEU A 19 6.79 -8.19 2.52
C LEU A 19 7.15 -9.02 3.76
N GLY A 20 7.25 -8.37 4.92
CA GLY A 20 7.49 -9.03 6.21
C GLY A 20 6.35 -9.95 6.62
N LEU A 21 5.09 -9.51 6.45
CA LEU A 21 3.90 -10.31 6.73
C LEU A 21 3.88 -11.56 5.85
N TRP A 22 4.06 -11.42 4.55
CA TRP A 22 4.12 -12.57 3.63
C TRP A 22 5.28 -13.50 3.93
N GLY A 23 6.48 -12.95 4.15
CA GLY A 23 7.65 -13.72 4.54
C GLY A 23 7.40 -14.55 5.79
N GLY A 24 6.78 -13.95 6.82
CA GLY A 24 6.39 -14.63 8.05
C GLY A 24 5.40 -15.77 7.80
N LEU A 25 4.29 -15.49 7.11
CA LEU A 25 3.24 -16.48 6.83
C LEU A 25 3.76 -17.70 6.06
N ILE A 26 4.62 -17.47 5.07
CA ILE A 26 5.26 -18.54 4.28
C ILE A 26 6.19 -19.37 5.17
N VAL A 27 7.05 -18.73 5.97
CA VAL A 27 7.99 -19.44 6.86
C VAL A 27 7.26 -20.26 7.92
N THR A 28 6.14 -19.77 8.44
CA THR A 28 5.34 -20.47 9.45
C THR A 28 4.37 -21.51 8.87
N ASN A 29 4.36 -21.74 7.54
CA ASN A 29 3.41 -22.60 6.85
C ASN A 29 1.94 -22.28 7.17
N GLN A 30 1.61 -21.02 7.43
CA GLN A 30 0.25 -20.56 7.74
C GLN A 30 -0.57 -20.27 6.49
N THR A 31 -0.19 -20.87 5.35
CA THR A 31 -0.75 -20.61 4.03
C THR A 31 -1.51 -21.85 3.51
N THR A 32 -2.40 -22.38 4.36
CA THR A 32 -3.26 -23.53 4.05
C THR A 32 -4.07 -23.35 2.76
N GLU A 33 -4.37 -22.11 2.39
CA GLU A 33 -5.11 -21.72 1.19
C GLU A 33 -4.39 -22.06 -0.13
N PHE A 34 -3.06 -22.24 -0.13
CA PHE A 34 -2.34 -22.73 -1.33
C PHE A 34 -2.80 -24.13 -1.77
N ARG A 35 -3.38 -24.92 -0.88
CA ARG A 35 -3.88 -26.28 -1.20
C ARG A 35 -5.34 -26.29 -1.60
N THR A 36 -6.14 -25.38 -1.06
CA THR A 36 -7.60 -25.35 -1.29
C THR A 36 -7.99 -24.43 -2.44
N GLU A 37 -7.34 -23.27 -2.58
CA GLU A 37 -7.65 -22.24 -3.59
C GLU A 37 -6.38 -21.63 -4.23
N PRO A 38 -5.57 -22.43 -4.94
CA PRO A 38 -4.22 -22.04 -5.37
C PRO A 38 -4.19 -20.79 -6.26
N PHE A 39 -5.17 -20.62 -7.16
CA PHE A 39 -5.20 -19.48 -8.08
C PHE A 39 -5.59 -18.18 -7.38
N SER A 40 -6.58 -18.22 -6.49
CA SER A 40 -7.00 -17.07 -5.69
C SER A 40 -5.84 -16.60 -4.81
N MET A 41 -5.17 -17.55 -4.16
CA MET A 41 -4.00 -17.27 -3.34
C MET A 41 -2.84 -16.68 -4.15
N PHE A 42 -2.56 -17.23 -5.34
CA PHE A 42 -1.50 -16.74 -6.20
C PHE A 42 -1.77 -15.32 -6.69
N THR A 43 -2.98 -15.02 -7.15
CA THR A 43 -3.33 -13.67 -7.60
C THR A 43 -3.32 -12.67 -6.45
N HIS A 44 -3.73 -13.08 -5.25
CA HIS A 44 -3.62 -12.27 -4.04
C HIS A 44 -2.16 -11.95 -3.70
N LEU A 45 -1.27 -12.96 -3.70
CA LEU A 45 0.16 -12.77 -3.46
C LEU A 45 0.80 -11.85 -4.52
N VAL A 46 0.45 -12.01 -5.79
CA VAL A 46 0.93 -11.13 -6.87
C VAL A 46 0.44 -9.70 -6.65
N ALA A 47 -0.84 -9.50 -6.32
CA ALA A 47 -1.39 -8.17 -6.07
C ALA A 47 -0.68 -7.47 -4.90
N GLU A 48 -0.48 -8.16 -3.78
CA GLU A 48 0.20 -7.59 -2.62
C GLU A 48 1.71 -7.42 -2.86
N GLY A 49 2.34 -8.33 -3.59
CA GLY A 49 3.75 -8.20 -4.00
C GLY A 49 3.99 -6.98 -4.90
N LEU A 50 3.13 -6.78 -5.91
CA LEU A 50 3.16 -5.58 -6.76
C LEU A 50 2.91 -4.31 -5.95
N THR A 51 1.98 -4.35 -5.00
CA THR A 51 1.70 -3.25 -4.08
C THR A 51 2.94 -2.89 -3.26
N ALA A 52 3.60 -3.88 -2.66
CA ALA A 52 4.80 -3.68 -1.86
C ALA A 52 5.94 -3.09 -2.69
N VAL A 53 6.23 -3.65 -3.87
CA VAL A 53 7.29 -3.16 -4.76
C VAL A 53 6.99 -1.72 -5.22
N ALA A 54 5.75 -1.42 -5.58
CA ALA A 54 5.35 -0.07 -5.98
C ALA A 54 5.49 0.94 -4.83
N LEU A 55 5.08 0.56 -3.60
CA LEU A 55 5.23 1.40 -2.41
C LEU A 55 6.70 1.66 -2.07
N LEU A 56 7.55 0.63 -2.11
CA LEU A 56 8.99 0.78 -1.88
C LEU A 56 9.64 1.66 -2.94
N GLY A 57 9.34 1.43 -4.22
CA GLY A 57 9.83 2.24 -5.33
C GLY A 57 9.40 3.70 -5.21
N ALA A 58 8.11 3.96 -4.96
CA ALA A 58 7.57 5.29 -4.74
C ALA A 58 8.23 5.97 -3.54
N GLY A 59 8.33 5.28 -2.39
CA GLY A 59 8.96 5.81 -1.19
C GLY A 59 10.42 6.20 -1.41
N ILE A 60 11.22 5.34 -2.04
CA ILE A 60 12.62 5.65 -2.40
C ILE A 60 12.69 6.84 -3.35
N GLY A 61 11.82 6.88 -4.37
CA GLY A 61 11.74 7.98 -5.33
C GLY A 61 11.40 9.31 -4.64
N LEU A 62 10.43 9.31 -3.72
CA LEU A 62 10.00 10.51 -3.00
C LEU A 62 11.10 11.02 -2.07
N VAL A 63 11.83 10.13 -1.37
CA VAL A 63 13.00 10.54 -0.56
C VAL A 63 14.10 11.15 -1.43
N ARG A 64 14.29 10.64 -2.65
CA ARG A 64 15.30 11.12 -3.60
C ARG A 64 14.85 12.30 -4.46
N GLY A 65 13.58 12.73 -4.34
CA GLY A 65 13.02 13.83 -5.13
C GLY A 65 12.99 13.56 -6.64
N THR A 66 12.77 12.31 -7.06
CA THR A 66 12.74 11.97 -8.50
C THR A 66 11.40 12.31 -9.15
N VAL A 67 11.43 12.72 -10.42
CA VAL A 67 10.22 13.16 -11.17
C VAL A 67 9.17 12.06 -11.34
N TRP A 68 9.58 10.79 -11.36
CA TRP A 68 8.67 9.64 -11.50
C TRP A 68 8.06 9.19 -10.15
N ALA A 69 8.57 9.69 -9.02
CA ALA A 69 8.14 9.24 -7.70
C ALA A 69 6.67 9.55 -7.43
N ARG A 70 6.23 10.75 -7.83
CA ARG A 70 4.87 11.24 -7.63
C ARG A 70 3.82 10.40 -8.38
N PRO A 71 3.89 10.21 -9.71
CA PRO A 71 2.92 9.37 -10.41
C PRO A 71 2.95 7.92 -9.90
N LEU A 72 4.14 7.37 -9.59
CA LEU A 72 4.24 6.03 -9.02
C LEU A 72 3.58 5.93 -7.64
N SER A 73 3.69 6.97 -6.80
CA SER A 73 3.05 7.00 -5.47
C SER A 73 1.52 6.94 -5.57
N LEU A 74 0.92 7.58 -6.58
CA LEU A 74 -0.52 7.53 -6.81
C LEU A 74 -0.98 6.11 -7.15
N VAL A 75 -0.23 5.43 -8.03
CA VAL A 75 -0.49 4.03 -8.38
C VAL A 75 -0.31 3.13 -7.16
N ALA A 76 0.79 3.29 -6.42
CA ALA A 76 1.10 2.48 -5.25
C ALA A 76 0.04 2.62 -4.14
N PHE A 77 -0.41 3.85 -3.85
CA PHE A 77 -1.48 4.06 -2.86
C PHE A 77 -2.86 3.61 -3.35
N GLY A 78 -3.13 3.64 -4.66
CA GLY A 78 -4.34 3.04 -5.22
C GLY A 78 -4.38 1.52 -5.03
N LEU A 79 -3.26 0.85 -5.31
CA LEU A 79 -3.11 -0.59 -5.08
C LEU A 79 -3.23 -0.93 -3.58
N LEU A 80 -2.57 -0.16 -2.72
CA LEU A 80 -2.66 -0.33 -1.27
C LEU A 80 -4.10 -0.17 -0.79
N LEU A 81 -4.80 0.88 -1.23
CA LEU A 81 -6.18 1.16 -0.82
C LEU A 81 -7.12 0.00 -1.18
N TYR A 82 -6.99 -0.53 -2.40
CA TYR A 82 -7.74 -1.72 -2.79
C TYR A 82 -7.45 -2.91 -1.86
N ALA A 83 -6.16 -3.22 -1.63
CA ALA A 83 -5.76 -4.36 -0.82
C ALA A 83 -6.31 -4.28 0.61
N VAL A 84 -6.15 -3.13 1.27
CA VAL A 84 -6.58 -2.97 2.67
C VAL A 84 -8.10 -2.93 2.83
N ILE A 85 -8.85 -2.42 1.85
CA ILE A 85 -10.32 -2.51 1.86
C ILE A 85 -10.76 -3.96 1.70
N ASN A 86 -10.14 -4.69 0.77
CA ASN A 86 -10.43 -6.11 0.55
C ASN A 86 -10.17 -6.93 1.82
N SER A 87 -9.01 -6.73 2.46
CA SER A 87 -8.64 -7.41 3.70
C SER A 87 -9.56 -7.04 4.87
N ALA A 88 -9.93 -5.75 5.02
CA ALA A 88 -10.90 -5.34 6.05
C ALA A 88 -12.25 -6.04 5.87
N GLY A 89 -12.76 -6.14 4.63
CA GLY A 89 -14.00 -6.85 4.31
C GLY A 89 -13.94 -8.34 4.64
N TYR A 90 -12.83 -9.01 4.30
CA TYR A 90 -12.60 -10.41 4.65
C TYR A 90 -12.66 -10.64 6.17
N TYR A 91 -11.89 -9.87 6.95
CA TYR A 91 -11.87 -10.03 8.41
C TYR A 91 -13.20 -9.65 9.07
N ALA A 92 -13.94 -8.70 8.50
CA ALA A 92 -15.31 -8.41 8.93
C ALA A 92 -16.24 -9.61 8.71
N GLN A 93 -16.11 -10.30 7.56
CA GLN A 93 -16.94 -11.45 7.21
C GLN A 93 -16.72 -12.66 8.13
N ILE A 94 -15.47 -12.92 8.52
CA ILE A 94 -15.14 -14.01 9.45
C ILE A 94 -15.26 -13.62 10.93
N GLY A 95 -15.69 -12.39 11.22
CA GLY A 95 -15.97 -11.91 12.58
C GLY A 95 -14.74 -11.46 13.40
N GLU A 96 -13.57 -11.35 12.75
CA GLU A 96 -12.30 -10.99 13.39
C GLU A 96 -12.11 -9.47 13.46
N ILE A 97 -12.62 -8.87 14.54
CA ILE A 97 -12.69 -7.41 14.69
C ILE A 97 -11.30 -6.75 14.75
N GLY A 98 -10.32 -7.41 15.38
CA GLY A 98 -8.98 -6.84 15.56
C GLY A 98 -8.28 -6.50 14.24
N PRO A 99 -8.01 -7.51 13.38
CA PRO A 99 -7.45 -7.29 12.06
C PRO A 99 -8.32 -6.37 11.18
N MET A 100 -9.64 -6.51 11.23
CA MET A 100 -10.58 -5.63 10.50
C MET A 100 -10.32 -4.15 10.82
N LEU A 101 -10.18 -3.80 12.09
CA LEU A 101 -9.91 -2.41 12.51
C LEU A 101 -8.54 -1.94 12.04
N VAL A 102 -7.50 -2.79 12.12
CA VAL A 102 -6.15 -2.44 11.64
C VAL A 102 -6.18 -2.09 10.15
N PHE A 103 -6.79 -2.92 9.32
CA PHE A 103 -6.91 -2.66 7.88
C PHE A 103 -7.80 -1.46 7.58
N SER A 104 -8.86 -1.22 8.36
CA SER A 104 -9.73 -0.04 8.22
C SER A 104 -8.99 1.27 8.53
N VAL A 105 -8.15 1.27 9.58
CA VAL A 105 -7.29 2.42 9.90
C VAL A 105 -6.26 2.64 8.79
N LEU A 106 -5.65 1.55 8.30
CA LEU A 106 -4.69 1.64 7.20
C LEU A 106 -5.34 2.15 5.90
N ALA A 107 -6.59 1.78 5.63
CA ALA A 107 -7.38 2.33 4.53
C ALA A 107 -7.56 3.85 4.69
N PHE A 108 -7.97 4.30 5.88
CA PHE A 108 -8.14 5.72 6.16
C PHE A 108 -6.83 6.51 5.99
N THR A 109 -5.72 6.03 6.56
CA THR A 109 -4.41 6.71 6.42
C THR A 109 -3.92 6.71 4.97
N THR A 110 -4.24 5.66 4.19
CA THR A 110 -3.93 5.60 2.76
C THR A 110 -4.72 6.64 1.96
N VAL A 111 -6.00 6.86 2.27
CA VAL A 111 -6.80 7.93 1.64
C VAL A 111 -6.20 9.30 1.92
N VAL A 112 -5.77 9.55 3.17
CA VAL A 112 -5.12 10.81 3.55
C VAL A 112 -3.80 11.00 2.78
N ALA A 113 -2.96 9.97 2.70
CA ALA A 113 -1.70 10.01 1.97
C ALA A 113 -1.92 10.25 0.46
N LEU A 114 -2.86 9.52 -0.14
CA LEU A 114 -3.22 9.65 -1.55
C LEU A 114 -3.78 11.05 -1.87
N GLY A 115 -4.71 11.53 -1.04
CA GLY A 115 -5.32 12.85 -1.20
C GLY A 115 -4.28 13.96 -1.19
N TRP A 116 -3.28 13.85 -0.32
CA TRP A 116 -2.17 14.79 -0.33
C TRP A 116 -1.31 14.69 -1.58
N SER A 117 -0.88 13.49 -1.97
CA SER A 117 -0.10 13.29 -3.20
C SER A 117 -0.81 13.87 -4.43
N LEU A 118 -2.15 13.79 -4.48
CA LEU A 118 -2.96 14.38 -5.55
C LEU A 118 -2.98 15.92 -5.50
N MET A 119 -3.13 16.51 -4.31
CA MET A 119 -3.09 17.97 -4.16
C MET A 119 -1.73 18.51 -4.60
N ASP A 120 -0.66 17.89 -4.13
CA ASP A 120 0.70 18.34 -4.43
C ASP A 120 1.04 18.24 -5.93
N ALA A 121 0.61 17.15 -6.59
CA ALA A 121 0.74 17.00 -8.04
C ALA A 121 0.04 18.15 -8.79
N ARG A 122 -1.14 18.58 -8.34
CA ARG A 122 -1.87 19.71 -8.96
C ARG A 122 -1.16 21.04 -8.78
N TYR A 123 -0.53 21.27 -7.62
CA TYR A 123 0.21 22.51 -7.37
C TYR A 123 1.44 22.64 -8.25
N GLU A 124 2.16 21.55 -8.49
CA GLU A 124 3.35 21.54 -9.34
C GLU A 124 3.01 21.79 -10.81
N THR A 125 1.96 21.16 -11.34
CA THR A 125 1.49 21.44 -12.72
C THR A 125 1.10 22.90 -12.92
N ARG A 126 0.44 23.52 -11.92
CA ARG A 126 0.08 24.96 -11.96
C ARG A 126 1.29 25.89 -11.90
N ARG A 127 2.43 25.45 -11.36
CA ARG A 127 3.66 26.26 -11.27
C ARG A 127 4.44 26.32 -12.59
N ILE A 128 4.35 25.28 -13.41
CA ILE A 128 5.08 25.20 -14.69
C ILE A 128 4.36 25.96 -15.81
N SER A 129 3.09 26.33 -15.61
CA SER A 129 2.26 27.03 -16.60
C SER A 129 2.31 28.57 -16.56
N TRP A 130 3.27 29.16 -15.85
CA TRP A 130 3.51 30.62 -15.77
C TRP A 130 4.98 30.93 -16.05
#